data_AF-A0A7K2ZNM1-F1
#
_entry.id   AF-A0A7K2ZNM1-F1
#
_cell.length_a   1.000
_cell.length_b   1.000
_cell.length_c   1.000
_cell.angle_alpha   90.00
_cell.angle_beta   90.00
_cell.angle_gamma   90.00
#
_symmetry.space_group_name_H-M   'P 1'
#
loop_
_entity.id
_entity.type
_entity.pdbx_description
1 polymer ?
#
loop_
_entity_poly.entity_id
_entity_poly.type
_entity_poly.pdbx_seq_one_letter_code
_entity_poly.pdbx_strand_id
1 'polypeptide(L)' 'AASLVVALLAGAGAGIAVGGFTEYGGQGALLGLAAGVSALIGLRVASYDYPSRFVHMTAGVALPLTAAAPAVYLIGRALA' A
#
# COMPACT_ATOMS: atom_id res chain seq x y z
N ALA A 1 -8.02 15.11 4.21
CA ALA A 1 -8.86 13.97 3.79
C ALA A 1 -8.78 13.73 2.28
N ALA A 2 -8.94 14.76 1.45
CA ALA A 2 -8.85 14.63 -0.01
C ALA A 2 -7.58 13.89 -0.49
N SER A 3 -6.40 14.22 0.04
CA SER A 3 -5.15 13.54 -0.30
C SER A 3 -5.14 12.04 0.01
N LEU A 4 -5.71 11.61 1.13
CA LEU A 4 -5.84 10.19 1.50
C LEU A 4 -6.74 9.46 0.51
N VAL A 5 -7.89 10.05 0.19
CA VAL A 5 -8.85 9.47 -0.76
C VAL A 5 -8.21 9.35 -2.15
N VAL A 6 -7.52 10.39 -2.61
CA VAL A 6 -6.80 10.38 -3.90
C VAL A 6 -5.69 9.33 -3.90
N ALA A 7 -4.92 9.19 -2.81
CA ALA A 7 -3.87 8.17 -2.72
C ALA A 7 -4.44 6.74 -2.77
N LEU A 8 -5.56 6.48 -2.08
CA LEU A 8 -6.24 5.18 -2.12
C LEU A 8 -6.84 4.90 -3.50
N LEU A 9 -7.48 5.89 -4.12
CA LEU A 9 -8.00 5.76 -5.48
C LEU A 9 -6.88 5.54 -6.51
N ALA A 10 -5.75 6.21 -6.35
CA ALA A 10 -4.57 6.00 -7.19
C ALA A 10 -3.99 4.59 -7.00
N GLY A 11 -3.93 4.09 -5.75
CA GLY A 11 -3.53 2.71 -5.46
C GLY A 11 -4.47 1.68 -6.09
N ALA A 12 -5.78 1.86 -5.91
CA ALA A 12 -6.80 1.00 -6.53
C ALA A 12 -6.73 1.03 -8.07
N GLY A 13 -6.61 2.23 -8.65
CA GLY A 13 -6.50 2.43 -10.10
C GLY A 13 -5.23 1.81 -10.68
N ALA A 14 -4.09 1.96 -10.01
CA ALA A 14 -2.84 1.28 -10.38
C ALA A 14 -3.00 -0.24 -10.29
N GLY A 15 -3.69 -0.73 -9.26
CA GLY A 15 -4.01 -2.15 -9.11
C GLY A 15 -4.89 -2.70 -10.25
N ILE A 16 -5.89 -1.94 -10.69
CA ILE A 16 -6.73 -2.30 -11.85
C ILE A 16 -5.91 -2.30 -13.14
N ALA A 17 -5.11 -1.26 -13.37
CA ALA A 17 -4.29 -1.13 -14.57
C ALA A 17 -3.30 -2.29 -14.69
N VAL A 18 -2.58 -2.61 -13.61
CA VAL A 18 -1.63 -3.75 -13.58
C VAL A 18 -2.37 -5.09 -13.59
N GLY A 19 -3.47 -5.21 -12.85
CA GLY A 19 -4.31 -6.40 -12.80
C GLY A 19 -4.87 -6.81 -14.17
N GLY A 20 -5.19 -5.85 -15.03
CA GLY A 20 -5.62 -6.09 -16.41
C GLY A 20 -4.56 -6.72 -17.32
N PHE A 21 -3.27 -6.64 -16.96
CA PHE A 21 -2.18 -7.35 -17.62
C PHE A 21 -1.93 -8.75 -17.04
N THR A 22 -2.71 -9.17 -16.05
CA THR A 22 -2.57 -10.46 -15.35
C THR A 22 -3.89 -11.23 -15.38
N GLU A 23 -3.87 -12.49 -14.93
CA GLU A 23 -5.08 -13.32 -14.80
C GLU A 23 -6.04 -12.82 -13.71
N TYR A 24 -5.59 -11.94 -12.81
CA TYR A 24 -6.41 -11.37 -11.74
C TYR A 24 -7.43 -10.34 -12.23
N GLY A 25 -7.24 -9.74 -13.42
CA GLY A 25 -8.16 -8.77 -14.00
C GLY A 25 -8.55 -7.65 -13.02
N GLY A 26 -9.86 -7.42 -12.84
CA GLY A 26 -10.39 -6.39 -11.95
C GLY A 26 -10.10 -6.62 -10.46
N GLN A 27 -9.75 -7.84 -10.03
CA GLN A 27 -9.37 -8.13 -8.65
C GLN A 27 -8.04 -7.47 -8.25
N GLY A 28 -7.24 -7.02 -9.23
CA GLY A 28 -6.07 -6.19 -9.00
C GLY A 28 -6.36 -4.91 -8.20
N ALA A 29 -7.61 -4.42 -8.21
CA ALA A 29 -8.05 -3.29 -7.37
C ALA A 29 -7.83 -3.54 -5.87
N LEU A 30 -8.06 -4.77 -5.39
CA LEU A 30 -7.91 -5.15 -3.98
C LEU A 30 -6.42 -5.16 -3.58
N LEU A 31 -5.56 -5.69 -4.45
CA LEU A 31 -4.11 -5.64 -4.28
C LEU A 31 -3.60 -4.19 -4.26
N GLY A 32 -4.08 -3.37 -5.20
CA GLY A 32 -3.76 -1.95 -5.26
C GLY A 32 -4.20 -1.15 -4.03
N LEU A 33 -5.40 -1.44 -3.50
CA LEU A 33 -5.88 -0.81 -2.26
C LEU A 33 -5.03 -1.21 -1.07
N ALA A 34 -4.69 -2.48 -0.93
CA ALA A 34 -3.89 -2.95 0.20
C ALA A 34 -2.47 -2.39 0.18
N ALA A 35 -1.85 -2.30 -1.00
CA ALA A 35 -0.59 -1.60 -1.19
C ALA A 35 -0.70 -0.10 -0.87
N GLY A 36 -1.81 0.55 -1.26
CA GLY A 36 -2.09 1.94 -0.90
C GLY A 36 -2.21 2.15 0.60
N VAL A 37 -2.92 1.27 1.30
CA VAL A 37 -3.08 1.33 2.77
C VAL A 37 -1.74 1.12 3.47
N SER A 38 -0.94 0.12 3.08
CA SER A 38 0.37 -0.13 3.69
C SER A 38 1.33 1.06 3.50
N ALA A 39 1.32 1.69 2.33
CA ALA A 39 2.09 2.90 2.05
C ALA A 39 1.65 4.09 2.91
N LEU A 40 0.34 4.30 3.10
CA LEU A 40 -0.18 5.39 3.93
C LEU A 40 0.19 5.22 5.41
N ILE A 41 0.24 3.98 5.91
CA ILE A 41 0.69 3.69 7.27
C ILE A 41 2.14 4.15 7.43
N GLY A 42 3.07 3.75 6.55
CA GLY A 42 4.47 4.20 6.66
C GLY A 42 4.64 5.70 6.47
N LEU A 43 3.90 6.32 5.55
CA LEU A 43 3.92 7.78 5.40
C LEU A 43 3.50 8.47 6.71
N ARG A 44 2.47 7.96 7.38
CA ARG A 44 2.01 8.51 8.65
C ARG A 44 3.05 8.35 9.75
N VAL A 45 3.71 7.19 9.84
CA VAL A 45 4.74 6.97 10.86
C VAL A 45 5.99 7.80 10.57
N ALA A 46 6.46 7.85 9.32
CA ALA A 46 7.59 8.68 8.92
C ALA A 46 7.39 10.16 9.28
N SER A 47 6.15 10.64 9.20
CA SER A 47 5.79 12.02 9.57
C SER A 47 6.10 12.37 11.04
N TYR A 48 6.19 11.38 11.94
CA TYR A 48 6.44 11.62 13.37
C TYR A 48 7.93 11.72 13.73
N ASP A 49 8.85 11.22 12.90
CA ASP A 49 10.27 11.05 13.24
C ASP A 49 11.22 12.13 12.66
N TYR A 50 10.68 13.28 12.25
CA TYR A 50 11.52 14.41 11.80
C TYR A 50 12.32 15.01 12.98
N PRO A 51 13.65 15.24 12.88
CA PRO A 51 14.47 15.45 11.68
C PRO A 51 15.39 14.28 11.26
N SER A 52 15.30 13.10 11.89
CA SER A 52 16.29 12.03 11.67
C SER A 52 16.05 11.26 10.37
N ARG A 53 16.97 11.40 9.39
CA ARG A 53 16.85 10.77 8.06
C ARG A 53 16.85 9.23 8.09
N PHE A 54 17.65 8.62 8.97
CA PHE A 54 17.69 7.16 9.12
C PHE A 54 16.39 6.60 9.68
N VAL A 55 15.83 7.27 10.69
CA VAL A 55 14.57 6.86 11.32
C VAL A 55 13.40 7.10 10.37
N HIS A 56 13.44 8.20 9.62
CA HIS A 56 12.45 8.48 8.59
C HIS A 56 12.46 7.41 7.48
N MET A 57 13.64 6.89 7.10
CA MET A 57 13.76 5.80 6.13
C MET A 57 13.25 4.48 6.69
N THR A 58 13.57 4.11 7.94
CA THR A 58 13.04 2.89 8.55
C THR A 58 11.54 2.97 8.78
N ALA A 59 11.02 4.10 9.27
CA ALA A 59 9.60 4.33 9.47
C ALA A 59 8.82 4.44 8.13
N GLY A 60 9.41 5.08 7.13
CA GLY A 60 8.76 5.34 5.84
C GLY A 60 8.81 4.18 4.87
N VAL A 61 9.81 3.29 4.96
CA VAL A 61 10.00 2.17 4.01
C VAL A 61 9.85 0.81 4.68
N ALA A 62 10.48 0.59 5.83
CA ALA A 62 10.48 -0.73 6.48
C ALA A 62 9.09 -1.09 7.05
N LEU A 63 8.35 -0.12 7.58
CA LEU A 63 7.01 -0.34 8.10
C LEU A 63 5.97 -0.70 7.03
N PRO A 64 5.87 0.02 5.89
CA PRO A 64 5.03 -0.41 4.77
C PRO A 64 5.36 -1.80 4.27
N LEU A 65 6.64 -2.12 4.13
CA LEU A 65 7.10 -3.46 3.71
C LEU A 65 6.65 -4.53 4.70
N THR A 66 6.77 -4.25 6.00
CA THR A 66 6.36 -5.19 7.06
C THR A 66 4.84 -5.34 7.10
N ALA A 67 4.08 -4.25 6.92
CA ALA A 67 2.63 -4.27 6.84
C ALA A 67 2.11 -4.96 5.57
N ALA A 68 2.88 -4.94 4.48
CA ALA A 68 2.52 -5.61 3.24
C ALA A 68 2.51 -7.14 3.38
N ALA A 69 3.39 -7.72 4.21
CA ALA A 69 3.47 -9.18 4.39
C ALA A 69 2.14 -9.82 4.86
N PRO A 70 1.50 -9.38 5.98
CA PRO A 70 0.20 -9.90 6.36
C PRO A 70 -0.92 -9.49 5.39
N ALA A 71 -0.84 -8.31 4.78
CA ALA A 71 -1.86 -7.84 3.84
C ALA A 71 -1.92 -8.73 2.59
N VAL A 72 -0.77 -9.02 1.98
CA VAL A 72 -0.68 -9.90 0.80
C VAL A 72 -1.06 -11.33 1.15
N TYR A 73 -0.70 -11.82 2.34
CA TYR A 73 -1.14 -13.15 2.80
C TYR A 73 -2.66 -13.26 2.91
N LEU A 74 -3.33 -12.27 3.51
CA LEU A 74 -4.79 -12.26 3.62
C LEU A 74 -5.48 -12.12 2.27
N ILE A 75 -4.93 -11.30 1.37
CA ILE A 75 -5.47 -11.12 0.01
C ILE A 75 -5.26 -12.38 -0.82
N GLY A 76 -4.09 -13.01 -0.72
CA GLY A 76 -3.84 -14.31 -1.34
C GLY A 76 -4.82 -15.37 -0.85
N ARG A 77 -5.18 -15.37 0.44
CA ARG A 77 -6.24 -16.24 0.97
C ARG A 77 -7.65 -15.89 0.50
N ALA A 78 -7.93 -14.63 0.14
CA ALA A 78 -9.24 -14.19 -0.33
C ALA A 78 -9.42 -14.37 -1.84
N LEU A 79 -8.32 -14.45 -2.58
CA LEU A 79 -8.28 -14.63 -4.04
C LEU A 79 -8.10 -16.10 -4.48
N ALA A 80 -7.61 -16.96 -3.58
CA ALA A 80 -7.57 -18.42 -3.76
C ALA A 80 -8.98 -19.04 -3.68
#